data_AF-M1ZW40-F1
#
_entry.id   AF-M1ZW40-F1
#
_cell.length_a   1.000
_cell.length_b   1.000
_cell.length_c   1.000
_cell.angle_alpha   90.00
_cell.angle_beta   90.00
_cell.angle_gamma   90.00
#
_symmetry.space_group_name_H-M   'P 1'
#
loop_
_entity.id
_entity.type
_entity.pdbx_description
1 polymer ?
#
loop_
_entity_poly.entity_id
_entity_poly.type
_entity_poly.pdbx_seq_one_letter_code
_entity_poly.pdbx_strand_id
1 'polypeptide(L)'
;MYHRLPDKAIDTLLCYMGISPNKDNSIQFQSLGGAVRDILPDETAYFHREASYIMQYITHWKVDNEKNPNIFWVEKLRQAMLKYVNGTYVNWPDIFIKDWPCAYYGTNYYELMRIKSKYDPENIFYFEQSIRPAKKRNYR
;
A
#
# COMPACT_ATOMS: atom_id res chain seq x y z
N MET A 1 -12.02 8.55 -3.75
CA MET A 1 -12.87 8.08 -4.86
C MET A 1 -12.00 7.26 -5.81
N TYR A 2 -12.40 6.04 -6.16
CA TYR A 2 -11.65 5.20 -7.09
C TYR A 2 -12.03 5.53 -8.52
N HIS A 3 -11.04 5.72 -9.38
CA HIS A 3 -11.25 6.09 -10.78
C HIS A 3 -10.60 5.06 -11.71
N ARG A 4 -11.10 5.00 -12.95
CA ARG A 4 -10.37 4.30 -14.02
C ARG A 4 -9.01 4.98 -14.21
N LEU A 5 -7.98 4.21 -14.55
CA LEU A 5 -6.69 4.78 -14.93
C LEU A 5 -6.89 5.65 -16.18
N PRO A 6 -6.48 6.94 -16.15
CA PRO A 6 -6.47 7.75 -17.36
C PRO A 6 -5.34 7.29 -18.30
N ASP A 7 -5.44 7.63 -19.58
CA ASP A 7 -4.43 7.26 -20.59
C ASP A 7 -3.02 7.68 -20.17
N LYS A 8 -2.87 8.88 -19.60
CA LYS A 8 -1.56 9.35 -19.06
C LYS A 8 -0.97 8.43 -18.00
N ALA A 9 -1.79 7.75 -17.21
CA ALA A 9 -1.33 6.78 -16.22
C ALA A 9 -0.87 5.50 -16.92
N ILE A 10 -1.61 5.03 -17.92
CA ILE A 10 -1.22 3.88 -18.76
C ILE A 10 0.09 4.16 -19.49
N ASP A 11 0.24 5.33 -20.10
CA ASP A 11 1.49 5.78 -20.75
C ASP A 11 2.66 5.80 -19.77
N THR A 12 2.41 6.24 -18.53
CA THR A 12 3.42 6.23 -17.47
C THR A 12 3.87 4.80 -17.17
N LEU A 13 2.93 3.86 -16.99
CA LEU A 13 3.24 2.45 -16.74
C LEU A 13 4.04 1.83 -17.90
N LEU A 14 3.62 2.07 -19.14
CA LEU A 14 4.30 1.59 -20.34
C LEU A 14 5.71 2.17 -20.47
N CYS A 15 5.88 3.47 -20.22
CA CYS A 15 7.18 4.13 -20.22
C CYS A 15 8.13 3.47 -19.22
N TYR A 16 7.69 3.25 -17.97
CA TYR A 16 8.51 2.59 -16.95
C TYR A 16 8.84 1.14 -17.30
N MET A 17 7.91 0.38 -17.89
CA MET A 17 8.22 -0.96 -18.40
C MET A 17 9.27 -0.93 -19.52
N GLY A 18 9.23 0.07 -20.40
CA GLY A 18 10.21 0.25 -21.47
C GLY A 18 11.64 0.57 -20.99
N ILE A 19 11.78 1.12 -19.78
CA ILE A 19 13.07 1.40 -19.12
C ILE A 19 13.36 0.48 -17.93
N SER A 20 12.69 -0.67 -17.87
CA SER A 20 12.90 -1.63 -16.78
C SER A 20 14.37 -2.10 -16.73
N PRO A 21 15.00 -2.14 -15.55
CA PRO A 21 16.38 -2.61 -15.38
C PRO A 21 16.64 -4.03 -15.90
N ASN A 22 15.62 -4.89 -15.91
CA ASN A 22 15.67 -6.23 -16.46
C ASN A 22 14.28 -6.72 -16.91
N LYS A 23 14.25 -7.90 -17.52
CA LYS A 23 13.02 -8.55 -18.04
C LYS A 23 12.18 -9.27 -16.98
N ASP A 24 12.70 -9.42 -15.77
CA ASP A 24 12.06 -10.18 -14.69
C ASP A 24 11.14 -9.27 -13.84
N ASN A 25 11.17 -7.94 -14.04
CA ASN A 25 10.27 -7.00 -13.39
C ASN A 25 8.88 -7.00 -14.03
N SER A 26 7.85 -6.73 -13.22
CA SER A 26 6.47 -6.72 -13.69
C SER A 26 5.59 -5.71 -12.97
N ILE A 27 4.53 -5.29 -13.67
CA ILE A 27 3.40 -4.54 -13.11
C ILE A 27 2.19 -5.44 -13.21
N GLN A 28 1.66 -5.88 -12.07
CA GLN A 28 0.54 -6.81 -12.02
C GLN A 28 -0.75 -6.09 -11.63
N PHE A 29 -1.84 -6.48 -12.26
CA PHE A 29 -3.18 -6.00 -11.97
C PHE A 29 -4.03 -7.17 -11.50
N GLN A 30 -4.64 -7.02 -10.33
CA GLN A 30 -5.66 -7.95 -9.86
C GLN A 30 -6.98 -7.20 -9.79
N SER A 31 -7.97 -7.68 -10.54
CA SER A 31 -9.32 -7.11 -10.50
C SER A 31 -9.93 -7.33 -9.13
N LEU A 32 -10.54 -6.28 -8.58
CA LEU A 32 -11.36 -6.33 -7.38
C LEU A 32 -12.83 -6.09 -7.76
N GLY A 33 -13.71 -6.08 -6.76
CA GLY A 33 -15.16 -6.05 -6.94
C GLY A 33 -15.79 -7.38 -6.52
N GLY A 34 -16.99 -7.68 -7.05
CA GLY A 34 -17.76 -8.87 -6.67
C GLY A 34 -17.85 -9.02 -5.15
N ALA A 35 -17.62 -10.22 -4.65
CA ALA A 35 -17.65 -10.56 -3.23
C ALA A 35 -16.74 -9.70 -2.33
N VAL A 36 -15.66 -9.11 -2.87
CA VAL A 36 -14.81 -8.18 -2.09
C VAL A 36 -15.56 -6.90 -1.77
N ARG A 37 -16.41 -6.41 -2.69
CA ARG A 37 -17.21 -5.19 -2.55
C ARG A 37 -18.49 -5.41 -1.75
N ASP A 38 -18.95 -6.65 -1.64
CA ASP A 38 -20.14 -7.00 -0.84
C ASP A 38 -19.94 -6.76 0.67
N ILE A 39 -18.69 -6.62 1.12
CA ILE A 39 -18.30 -6.27 2.50
C ILE A 39 -18.05 -4.76 2.61
N LEU A 40 -18.64 -4.11 3.61
CA LEU A 40 -18.46 -2.66 3.80
C LEU A 40 -17.00 -2.31 4.19
N PRO A 41 -16.50 -1.11 3.81
CA PRO A 41 -15.14 -0.67 4.13
C PRO A 41 -14.75 -0.79 5.60
N ASP A 42 -15.68 -0.62 6.54
CA ASP A 42 -15.49 -0.60 7.99
C ASP A 42 -15.81 -1.91 8.71
N GLU A 43 -16.31 -2.94 8.02
CA GLU A 43 -16.62 -4.26 8.62
C GLU A 43 -15.37 -5.07 8.97
N THR A 44 -14.22 -4.74 8.37
CA THR A 44 -12.95 -5.46 8.60
C THR A 44 -11.77 -4.47 8.60
N ALA A 45 -10.57 -4.95 8.94
CA ALA A 45 -9.37 -4.13 8.83
C ALA A 45 -9.01 -3.73 7.38
N TYR A 46 -9.44 -4.50 6.37
CA TYR A 46 -9.19 -4.18 4.96
C TYR A 46 -10.21 -3.15 4.45
N PHE A 47 -9.73 -1.91 4.28
CA PHE A 47 -10.55 -0.74 3.96
C PHE A 47 -10.90 -0.59 2.47
N HIS A 48 -10.06 -1.05 1.56
CA HIS A 48 -10.16 -0.76 0.12
C HIS A 48 -11.18 -1.60 -0.65
N ARG A 49 -12.39 -1.77 -0.08
CA ARG A 49 -13.49 -2.60 -0.61
C ARG A 49 -14.07 -2.09 -1.93
N GLU A 50 -14.03 -0.77 -2.13
CA GLU A 50 -14.58 -0.13 -3.34
C GLU A 50 -13.60 -0.08 -4.51
N ALA A 51 -12.32 -0.44 -4.30
CA ALA A 51 -11.32 -0.43 -5.36
C ALA A 51 -11.74 -1.35 -6.52
N SER A 52 -11.44 -0.92 -7.76
CA SER A 52 -11.72 -1.74 -8.96
C SER A 52 -10.59 -2.71 -9.29
N TYR A 53 -9.39 -2.42 -8.80
CA TYR A 53 -8.20 -3.25 -8.96
C TYR A 53 -7.19 -2.89 -7.87
N ILE A 54 -6.27 -3.81 -7.63
CA ILE A 54 -5.04 -3.57 -6.88
C ILE A 54 -3.85 -3.79 -7.83
N MET A 55 -2.85 -2.94 -7.71
CA MET A 55 -1.67 -2.93 -8.59
C MET A 55 -0.42 -3.24 -7.76
N GLN A 56 0.40 -4.17 -8.25
CA GLN A 56 1.67 -4.53 -7.62
C GLN A 56 2.83 -4.24 -8.56
N TYR A 57 3.85 -3.54 -8.06
CA TYR A 57 5.13 -3.37 -8.74
C TYR A 57 6.11 -4.38 -8.17
N ILE A 58 6.55 -5.31 -9.01
CA ILE A 58 7.40 -6.42 -8.59
C ILE A 58 8.72 -6.31 -9.33
N THR A 59 9.81 -6.41 -8.58
CA THR A 59 11.14 -6.47 -9.14
C THR A 59 11.91 -7.69 -8.61
N HIS A 60 12.73 -8.26 -9.48
CA HIS A 60 13.59 -9.38 -9.17
C HIS A 60 15.01 -9.06 -9.64
N TRP A 61 16.00 -9.53 -8.89
CA TRP A 61 17.40 -9.46 -9.27
C TRP A 61 18.12 -10.74 -8.86
N LYS A 62 19.20 -11.07 -9.54
CA LYS A 62 19.95 -12.33 -9.34
C LYS A 62 21.26 -12.11 -8.60
N VAL A 63 21.81 -10.91 -8.71
CA VAL A 63 23.11 -10.53 -8.13
C VAL A 63 23.01 -9.17 -7.43
N ASP A 64 23.84 -8.94 -6.42
CA ASP A 64 23.69 -7.78 -5.52
C ASP A 64 23.83 -6.41 -6.21
N ASN A 65 24.62 -6.30 -7.28
CA ASN A 65 24.80 -5.04 -8.00
C ASN A 65 23.53 -4.60 -8.79
N GLU A 66 22.60 -5.51 -9.06
CA GLU A 66 21.30 -5.22 -9.69
C GLU A 66 20.27 -4.68 -8.68
N LYS A 67 20.50 -4.82 -7.37
CA LYS A 67 19.56 -4.43 -6.32
C LYS A 67 19.16 -2.96 -6.40
N ASN A 68 20.14 -2.05 -6.44
CA ASN A 68 19.88 -0.62 -6.37
C ASN A 68 19.12 -0.08 -7.59
N PRO A 69 19.48 -0.43 -8.85
CA PRO A 69 18.69 -0.07 -10.03
C PRO A 69 17.23 -0.53 -9.94
N ASN A 70 16.99 -1.74 -9.43
CA ASN A 70 15.66 -2.32 -9.31
C ASN A 70 14.80 -1.63 -8.24
N ILE A 71 15.36 -1.39 -7.05
CA ILE A 71 14.68 -0.61 -6.00
C ILE A 71 14.37 0.81 -6.49
N PHE A 72 15.34 1.44 -7.18
CA PHE A 72 15.14 2.77 -7.74
C PHE A 72 14.01 2.81 -8.78
N TRP A 73 13.94 1.80 -9.65
CA TRP A 73 12.89 1.69 -10.65
C TRP A 73 11.49 1.60 -10.01
N VAL A 74 11.30 0.72 -9.02
CA VAL A 74 10.01 0.58 -8.30
C VAL A 74 9.62 1.88 -7.61
N GLU A 75 10.56 2.53 -6.91
CA GLU A 75 10.26 3.77 -6.18
C GLU A 75 9.90 4.91 -7.15
N LYS A 76 10.61 5.05 -8.27
CA LYS A 76 10.28 6.08 -9.27
C LYS A 76 8.95 5.83 -9.95
N LEU A 77 8.65 4.57 -10.29
CA LEU A 77 7.35 4.17 -10.82
C LEU A 77 6.23 4.50 -9.83
N ARG A 78 6.38 4.11 -8.56
CA ARG A 78 5.42 4.39 -7.50
C ARG A 78 5.15 5.88 -7.37
N GLN A 79 6.20 6.70 -7.27
CA GLN A 79 6.10 8.15 -7.16
C GLN A 79 5.39 8.78 -8.37
N ALA A 80 5.68 8.33 -9.59
CA ALA A 80 5.03 8.81 -10.79
C ALA A 80 3.52 8.49 -10.83
N MET A 81 3.12 7.38 -10.20
CA MET A 81 1.74 6.90 -10.17
C MET A 81 0.89 7.48 -9.02
N LEU A 82 1.50 8.06 -7.97
CA LEU A 82 0.77 8.53 -6.76
C LEU A 82 -0.42 9.45 -7.04
N LYS A 83 -0.38 10.26 -8.10
CA LYS A 83 -1.48 11.16 -8.48
C LYS A 83 -2.67 10.46 -9.15
N TYR A 84 -2.52 9.20 -9.55
CA TYR A 84 -3.53 8.43 -10.26
C TYR A 84 -4.14 7.29 -9.42
N VAL A 85 -3.50 6.94 -8.30
CA VAL A 85 -3.90 5.84 -7.43
C VAL A 85 -4.17 6.32 -6.01
N ASN A 86 -4.87 5.50 -5.21
CA ASN A 86 -5.17 5.81 -3.82
C ASN A 86 -5.13 4.53 -2.96
N GLY A 87 -4.46 4.60 -1.81
CA GLY A 87 -4.30 3.48 -0.90
C GLY A 87 -3.19 2.51 -1.31
N THR A 88 -2.93 1.54 -0.43
CA THR A 88 -1.98 0.44 -0.61
C THR A 88 -2.43 -0.76 0.23
N TYR A 89 -1.73 -1.89 0.13
CA TYR A 89 -2.13 -3.12 0.80
C TYR A 89 -1.08 -3.55 1.80
N VAL A 90 -1.49 -3.73 3.05
CA VAL A 90 -0.60 -4.02 4.19
C VAL A 90 0.29 -5.26 3.96
N ASN A 91 -0.18 -6.24 3.20
CA ASN A 91 0.60 -7.46 2.91
C ASN A 91 1.74 -7.22 1.90
N TRP A 92 1.83 -6.03 1.30
CA TRP A 92 2.96 -5.57 0.49
C TRP A 92 3.58 -4.32 1.13
N PRO A 93 4.24 -4.49 2.29
CA PRO A 93 4.70 -3.36 3.09
C PRO A 93 5.77 -2.54 2.36
N ASP A 94 5.65 -1.22 2.45
CA ASP A 94 6.62 -0.26 1.92
C ASP A 94 6.97 0.78 3.00
N ILE A 95 8.20 0.68 3.52
CA ILE A 95 8.74 1.55 4.58
C ILE A 95 8.86 3.03 4.16
N PHE A 96 8.77 3.34 2.86
CA PHE A 96 8.82 4.69 2.33
C PHE A 96 7.46 5.39 2.37
N ILE A 97 6.36 4.65 2.57
CA ILE A 97 5.02 5.22 2.77
C ILE A 97 4.91 5.77 4.20
N LYS A 98 4.89 7.10 4.34
CA LYS A 98 4.89 7.78 5.65
C LYS A 98 3.51 7.85 6.29
N ASP A 99 2.47 8.00 5.48
CA ASP A 99 1.07 7.98 5.88
C ASP A 99 0.46 6.57 5.82
N TRP A 100 1.30 5.54 5.98
CA TRP A 100 0.90 4.13 5.94
C TRP A 100 -0.35 3.79 6.78
N PRO A 101 -0.64 4.43 7.94
CA PRO A 101 -1.85 4.10 8.68
C PRO A 101 -3.12 4.33 7.88
N CYS A 102 -3.22 5.51 7.25
CA CYS A 102 -4.34 5.85 6.37
C CYS A 102 -4.24 5.08 5.05
N ALA A 103 -3.03 4.94 4.53
CA ALA A 103 -2.82 4.28 3.24
C ALA A 103 -3.16 2.79 3.25
N TYR A 104 -2.98 2.06 4.37
CA TYR A 104 -3.36 0.64 4.51
C TYR A 104 -4.80 0.44 5.02
N TYR A 105 -5.22 1.24 6.01
CA TYR A 105 -6.42 0.96 6.80
C TYR A 105 -7.51 2.03 6.67
N GLY A 106 -7.26 3.11 5.91
CA GLY A 106 -8.18 4.25 5.81
C GLY A 106 -8.59 4.77 7.18
N THR A 107 -9.90 4.99 7.36
CA THR A 107 -10.47 5.44 8.64
C THR A 107 -10.50 4.35 9.71
N ASN A 108 -10.33 3.07 9.35
CA ASN A 108 -10.40 1.95 10.30
C ASN A 108 -9.18 1.91 11.23
N TYR A 109 -8.10 2.64 10.90
CA TYR A 109 -6.92 2.71 11.75
C TYR A 109 -7.25 3.13 13.19
N TYR A 110 -8.25 4.00 13.39
CA TYR A 110 -8.66 4.44 14.73
C TYR A 110 -9.16 3.29 15.61
N GLU A 111 -9.97 2.38 15.06
CA GLU A 111 -10.47 1.23 15.81
C GLU A 111 -9.34 0.22 16.06
N LEU A 112 -8.45 0.02 15.09
CA LEU A 112 -7.26 -0.80 15.27
C LEU A 112 -6.37 -0.30 16.40
N MET A 113 -6.19 1.01 16.53
CA MET A 113 -5.46 1.61 17.66
C MET A 113 -6.16 1.33 19.00
N ARG A 114 -7.50 1.36 19.05
CA ARG A 114 -8.27 1.03 20.26
C ARG A 114 -8.13 -0.44 20.66
N ILE A 115 -8.19 -1.35 19.69
CA ILE A 115 -7.96 -2.78 19.90
C ILE A 115 -6.53 -3.01 20.41
N LYS A 116 -5.54 -2.39 19.77
CA LYS A 116 -4.13 -2.46 20.20
C LYS A 116 -3.97 -1.96 21.64
N SER A 117 -4.58 -0.84 22.01
CA SER A 117 -4.56 -0.34 23.40
C SER A 117 -5.17 -1.29 24.42
N LYS A 118 -6.16 -2.10 24.04
CA LYS A 118 -6.82 -3.05 24.94
C LYS A 118 -5.97 -4.30 25.17
N TYR A 119 -5.37 -4.83 24.10
CA TYR A 119 -4.71 -6.14 24.14
C TYR A 119 -3.18 -6.07 24.23
N ASP A 120 -2.56 -4.97 23.80
CA ASP A 120 -1.11 -4.75 23.88
C ASP A 120 -0.80 -3.27 24.25
N PRO A 121 -1.20 -2.82 25.46
CA PRO A 121 -1.03 -1.44 25.90
C PRO A 121 0.44 -1.00 25.99
N GLU A 122 1.34 -1.93 26.31
CA GLU A 122 2.79 -1.69 26.41
C GLU A 122 3.50 -1.77 25.05
N ASN A 123 2.75 -2.06 23.97
CA ASN A 123 3.25 -2.16 22.60
C ASN A 123 4.42 -3.15 22.46
N ILE A 124 4.31 -4.32 23.10
CA ILE A 124 5.31 -5.39 23.08
C ILE A 124 5.49 -5.92 21.66
N PHE A 125 4.39 -6.12 20.92
CA PHE A 125 4.44 -6.56 19.53
C PHE A 125 4.58 -5.36 18.60
N TYR A 126 5.82 -5.05 18.24
CA TYR A 126 6.18 -3.82 17.54
C TYR A 126 7.15 -4.05 16.36
N PHE A 127 6.89 -3.32 15.27
CA PHE A 127 7.79 -3.10 14.12
C PHE A 127 7.47 -1.74 13.46
N GLU A 128 8.30 -1.27 12.53
CA GLU A 128 8.33 0.09 11.97
C GLU A 128 6.95 0.63 11.54
N GLN A 129 6.13 -0.21 10.91
CA GLN A 129 4.77 0.12 10.44
C GLN A 129 3.67 -0.68 11.16
N SER A 130 3.89 -1.03 12.43
CA SER A 130 2.86 -1.66 13.28
C SER A 130 1.89 -0.64 13.87
N ILE A 131 0.63 -1.06 14.04
CA ILE A 131 -0.41 -0.25 14.71
C ILE A 131 0.06 0.11 16.13
N ARG A 132 -0.04 1.40 16.47
CA ARG A 132 0.31 1.91 17.80
C ARG A 132 -0.91 1.98 18.71
N PRO A 133 -0.76 1.75 20.02
CA PRO A 133 -1.80 2.08 20.98
C PRO A 133 -2.22 3.55 20.85
N ALA A 134 -3.50 3.84 21.06
CA ALA A 134 -3.97 5.21 21.21
C ALA A 134 -3.23 5.90 22.37
N LYS A 135 -2.71 7.12 22.11
CA LYS A 135 -2.12 7.94 23.17
C LYS A 135 -3.18 8.17 24.24
N LYS A 136 -2.88 7.83 25.49
CA LYS A 136 -3.75 8.20 26.62
C LYS A 136 -3.88 9.73 26.63
N ARG A 137 -5.10 10.24 26.51
CA ARG A 137 -5.38 11.66 26.79
C ARG A 137 -5.19 11.85 28.29
N ASN A 138 -4.08 12.45 28.69
CA ASN A 138 -3.91 12.93 30.06
C ASN A 138 -4.82 14.15 30.21
N TYR A 139 -5.96 13.98 30.88
CA TYR A 139 -6.68 15.11 31.45
C TYR A 139 -5.82 15.63 32.60
N ARG A 140 -5.21 16.80 32.41
CA ARG A 140 -4.71 17.63 33.51
C ARG A 140 -5.79 18.68 33.80
#